data_AF-A0A1D1YM55-F1
#
_entry.id   AF-A0A1D1YM55-F1
#
_cell.length_a   1.000
_cell.length_b   1.000
_cell.length_c   1.000
_cell.angle_alpha   90.00
_cell.angle_beta   90.00
_cell.angle_gamma   90.00
#
_symmetry.space_group_name_H-M   'P 1'
#
loop_
_entity.id
_entity.type
_entity.pdbx_description
1 polymer ?
#
loop_
_entity_poly.entity_id
_entity_poly.type
_entity_poly.pdbx_seq_one_letter_code
_entity_poly.pdbx_strand_id
1 'polypeptide(L)'
;AGSPKKSMIVVSEFIGCSPSLSGAIRVNPWNVDAVADAMNLAIKMPEAEKQMRHEKHFKFVSSHDVAYWARSFDQDLQRACGDHFQKRCWGIGFGLGFRVVTLGPHFRKLSVEHIVSAYRTTSSRLILLDYDGTMMPQASEYKSPSDEVISVLNSLCGDPRNVVFVVSGRGKDSLSRWFRPVEKLGIAAEHGYFTRWSKDAPWETCFSCPDSDWKEMAEPVMRLYTETTDGSSIEHKESALVWHHQDADPDFGSCQAKELLDHLENVLANEPVVVKRGQHIVEVKPQGISKGKVVEDLISTMSRRGKPVDFVLCVGDDRSDEDMFESIMSSVNNPALPSIAEVFACTVGKKPSKAKYYLDDPTDVIKMLQGLASASIRPPKPASLLVSFEG
;
A
#
# COMPACT_ATOMS: atom_id res chain seq x y z
N ALA A 1 -38.90 -7.12 -45.43
CA ALA A 1 -37.99 -6.51 -44.44
C ALA A 1 -38.84 -5.69 -43.48
N GLY A 2 -38.76 -5.96 -42.17
CA GLY A 2 -39.53 -5.22 -41.16
C GLY A 2 -39.05 -3.78 -41.04
N SER A 3 -39.89 -2.88 -40.55
CA SER A 3 -39.50 -1.51 -40.22
C SER A 3 -38.32 -1.50 -39.22
N PRO A 4 -37.42 -0.50 -39.30
CA PRO A 4 -36.33 -0.38 -38.33
C PRO A 4 -36.91 -0.24 -36.93
N LYS A 5 -36.39 -1.02 -35.98
CA LYS A 5 -36.82 -0.99 -34.58
C LYS A 5 -36.21 0.23 -33.88
N LYS A 6 -37.00 0.93 -33.08
CA LYS A 6 -36.64 2.26 -32.53
C LYS A 6 -36.95 2.41 -31.04
N SER A 7 -36.96 1.31 -30.30
CA SER A 7 -37.33 1.31 -28.88
C SER A 7 -36.22 1.93 -28.03
N MET A 8 -36.61 2.86 -27.16
CA MET A 8 -35.74 3.50 -26.17
C MET A 8 -35.92 2.85 -24.80
N ILE A 9 -34.83 2.76 -24.05
CA ILE A 9 -34.79 2.16 -22.72
C ILE A 9 -34.56 3.26 -21.69
N VAL A 10 -35.48 3.38 -20.73
CA VAL A 10 -35.32 4.16 -19.50
C VAL A 10 -35.14 3.17 -18.36
N VAL A 11 -34.04 3.30 -17.63
CA VAL A 11 -33.62 2.32 -16.62
C VAL A 11 -33.24 3.03 -15.33
N SER A 12 -33.64 2.45 -14.20
CA SER A 12 -33.20 2.90 -12.88
C SER A 12 -31.69 2.74 -12.75
N GLU A 13 -31.00 3.75 -12.21
CA GLU A 13 -29.57 3.65 -11.91
C GLU A 13 -29.23 2.51 -10.92
N PHE A 14 -30.19 2.12 -10.08
CA PHE A 14 -30.04 1.07 -9.07
C PHE A 14 -30.21 -0.36 -9.61
N ILE A 15 -30.60 -0.53 -10.88
CA ILE A 15 -30.69 -1.87 -11.46
C ILE A 15 -29.31 -2.38 -11.88
N GLY A 16 -29.04 -3.66 -11.63
CA GLY A 16 -27.73 -4.25 -11.91
C GLY A 16 -27.29 -4.20 -13.38
N CYS A 17 -28.22 -4.08 -14.34
CA CYS A 17 -27.90 -3.95 -15.76
C CYS A 17 -27.70 -2.49 -16.23
N SER A 18 -27.89 -1.49 -15.36
CA SER A 18 -27.68 -0.07 -15.68
C SER A 18 -26.28 0.23 -16.23
N PRO A 19 -25.18 -0.30 -15.65
CA PRO A 19 -23.83 -0.12 -16.17
C PRO A 19 -23.64 -0.71 -17.58
N SER A 20 -24.25 -1.86 -17.86
CA SER A 20 -24.06 -2.62 -19.10
C SER A 20 -24.76 -1.98 -20.32
N LEU A 21 -25.86 -1.26 -20.10
CA LEU A 21 -26.64 -0.64 -21.18
C LEU A 21 -26.25 0.82 -21.39
N SER A 22 -25.03 1.07 -21.88
CA SER A 22 -24.44 2.42 -21.97
C SER A 22 -25.24 3.46 -22.79
N GLY A 23 -26.22 3.04 -23.60
CA GLY A 23 -27.10 3.93 -24.38
C GLY A 23 -28.48 4.19 -23.75
N ALA A 24 -28.77 3.61 -22.59
CA ALA A 24 -30.05 3.76 -21.91
C ALA A 24 -30.10 5.11 -21.16
N ILE A 25 -31.30 5.66 -21.01
CA ILE A 25 -31.51 6.85 -20.18
C ILE A 25 -31.58 6.38 -18.73
N ARG A 26 -30.59 6.77 -17.93
CA ARG A 26 -30.52 6.42 -16.50
C ARG A 26 -31.30 7.43 -15.69
N VAL A 27 -32.09 6.94 -14.75
CA VAL A 27 -32.89 7.77 -13.85
C VAL A 27 -32.80 7.29 -12.42
N ASN A 28 -32.82 8.23 -11.48
CA ASN A 28 -33.17 7.91 -10.11
C ASN A 28 -34.70 7.75 -10.03
N PRO A 29 -35.24 6.54 -9.76
CA PRO A 29 -36.68 6.31 -9.69
C PRO A 29 -37.39 7.11 -8.58
N TRP A 30 -36.66 7.61 -7.58
CA TRP A 30 -37.22 8.42 -6.50
C TRP A 30 -37.38 9.90 -6.88
N ASN A 31 -36.76 10.34 -7.98
CA ASN A 31 -36.91 11.68 -8.52
C ASN A 31 -37.96 11.67 -9.64
N VAL A 32 -39.20 12.00 -9.29
CA VAL A 32 -40.36 11.96 -10.21
C VAL A 32 -40.16 12.88 -11.41
N ASP A 33 -39.60 14.07 -11.20
CA ASP A 33 -39.35 15.04 -12.28
C ASP A 33 -38.31 14.51 -13.27
N ALA A 34 -37.21 13.93 -12.78
CA ALA A 34 -36.18 13.33 -13.63
C ALA A 34 -36.71 12.14 -14.44
N VAL A 35 -37.61 11.33 -13.87
CA VAL A 35 -38.27 10.24 -14.60
C VAL A 35 -39.19 10.79 -15.71
N ALA A 36 -39.96 11.84 -15.42
CA ALA A 36 -40.82 12.50 -16.40
C ALA A 36 -40.01 13.11 -17.55
N ASP A 37 -38.91 13.79 -17.24
CA ASP A 37 -37.99 14.37 -18.23
C ASP A 37 -37.34 13.30 -19.09
N ALA A 38 -36.91 12.17 -18.49
CA ALA A 38 -36.35 11.05 -19.21
C ALA A 38 -37.35 10.40 -20.19
N MET A 39 -38.61 10.25 -19.79
CA MET A 39 -39.68 9.76 -20.67
C MET A 39 -39.93 10.71 -21.84
N ASN A 40 -40.01 12.02 -21.56
CA ASN A 40 -40.19 13.06 -22.57
C ASN A 40 -39.00 13.10 -23.55
N LEU A 41 -37.77 12.96 -23.05
CA LEU A 41 -36.55 12.85 -23.85
C LEU A 41 -36.58 11.60 -24.75
N ALA A 42 -36.95 10.44 -24.20
CA ALA A 42 -37.04 9.18 -24.95
C ALA A 42 -38.01 9.28 -26.14
N ILE A 43 -39.12 10.00 -25.98
CA ILE A 43 -40.13 10.19 -27.03
C ILE A 43 -39.65 11.19 -28.08
N LYS A 44 -39.06 12.31 -27.66
CA LYS A 44 -38.63 13.41 -28.56
C LYS A 44 -37.30 13.16 -29.29
N MET A 45 -36.54 12.16 -28.88
CA MET A 45 -35.23 11.84 -29.46
C MET A 45 -35.32 11.63 -30.99
N PRO A 46 -34.34 12.13 -31.78
CA PRO A 46 -34.32 11.93 -33.22
C PRO A 46 -34.35 10.45 -33.61
N GLU A 47 -35.08 10.12 -34.67
CA GLU A 47 -35.32 8.73 -35.09
C GLU A 47 -34.02 7.97 -35.44
N ALA A 48 -33.04 8.67 -36.02
CA ALA A 48 -31.72 8.09 -36.32
C ALA A 48 -30.97 7.69 -35.04
N GLU A 49 -31.05 8.50 -33.99
CA GLU A 49 -30.42 8.21 -32.71
C GLU A 49 -31.12 7.05 -31.98
N LYS A 50 -32.46 7.02 -32.00
CA LYS A 50 -33.25 5.91 -31.46
C LYS A 50 -32.87 4.58 -32.11
N GLN A 51 -32.71 4.58 -33.43
CA GLN A 51 -32.30 3.38 -34.16
C GLN A 51 -30.89 2.93 -33.76
N MET A 52 -29.91 3.84 -33.73
CA MET A 52 -28.54 3.49 -33.32
C MET A 52 -28.47 2.94 -31.90
N ARG A 53 -29.16 3.58 -30.94
CA ARG A 53 -29.20 3.12 -29.54
C ARG A 53 -29.89 1.75 -29.43
N HIS A 54 -31.01 1.57 -30.15
CA HIS A 54 -31.71 0.29 -30.19
C HIS A 54 -30.83 -0.84 -30.75
N GLU A 55 -30.17 -0.62 -31.90
CA GLU A 55 -29.30 -1.61 -32.51
C GLU A 55 -28.13 -1.98 -31.59
N LYS A 56 -27.52 -0.99 -30.92
CA LYS A 56 -26.45 -1.22 -29.94
C LYS A 56 -26.92 -2.08 -28.77
N HIS A 57 -28.06 -1.75 -28.17
CA HIS A 57 -28.62 -2.52 -27.05
C HIS A 57 -29.04 -3.91 -27.48
N PHE A 58 -29.73 -4.02 -28.62
CA PHE A 58 -30.19 -5.30 -29.15
C PHE A 58 -29.01 -6.23 -29.45
N LYS A 59 -27.94 -5.72 -30.08
CA LYS A 59 -26.72 -6.47 -30.31
C LYS A 59 -26.10 -6.97 -29.00
N PHE A 60 -25.99 -6.10 -27.99
CA PHE A 60 -25.45 -6.47 -26.68
C PHE A 60 -26.26 -7.56 -26.00
N VAL A 61 -27.59 -7.40 -25.90
CA VAL A 61 -28.49 -8.36 -25.26
C VAL A 61 -28.53 -9.69 -26.03
N SER A 62 -28.45 -9.64 -27.36
CA SER A 62 -28.46 -10.85 -28.20
C SER A 62 -27.15 -11.65 -28.13
N SER A 63 -26.01 -10.99 -27.89
CA SER A 63 -24.71 -11.67 -27.81
C SER A 63 -24.34 -12.10 -26.39
N HIS A 64 -24.86 -11.43 -25.35
CA HIS A 64 -24.59 -11.72 -23.94
C HIS A 64 -25.77 -12.44 -23.31
N ASP A 65 -26.07 -13.63 -23.82
CA ASP A 65 -27.11 -14.49 -23.27
C ASP A 65 -26.64 -15.23 -22.00
N VAL A 66 -27.55 -15.98 -21.39
CA VAL A 66 -27.26 -16.80 -20.20
C VAL A 66 -26.15 -17.82 -20.47
N ALA A 67 -26.05 -18.32 -21.71
CA ALA A 67 -25.03 -19.30 -22.09
C ALA A 67 -23.64 -18.65 -22.19
N TYR A 68 -23.55 -17.42 -22.71
CA TYR A 68 -22.34 -16.61 -22.71
C TYR A 68 -21.90 -16.32 -21.27
N TRP A 69 -22.82 -15.88 -20.42
CA TRP A 69 -22.53 -15.64 -19.00
C TRP A 69 -22.01 -16.91 -18.32
N ALA A 70 -22.68 -18.06 -18.51
CA ALA A 70 -22.27 -19.32 -17.88
C ALA A 70 -20.87 -19.76 -18.33
N ARG A 71 -20.54 -19.64 -19.64
CA ARG A 71 -19.21 -19.95 -20.15
C ARG A 71 -18.14 -18.99 -19.64
N SER A 72 -18.44 -17.69 -19.60
CA SER A 72 -17.51 -16.68 -19.05
C SER A 72 -17.24 -16.93 -17.58
N PHE A 73 -18.30 -17.19 -16.81
CA PHE A 73 -18.21 -17.48 -15.38
C PHE A 73 -17.39 -18.75 -15.13
N ASP A 74 -17.64 -19.84 -15.86
CA ASP A 74 -16.87 -21.09 -15.72
C ASP A 74 -15.39 -20.90 -16.06
N GLN A 75 -15.07 -20.15 -17.13
CA GLN A 75 -13.68 -19.84 -17.48
C GLN A 75 -13.00 -18.99 -16.41
N ASP A 76 -13.68 -17.97 -15.89
CA ASP A 76 -13.12 -17.12 -14.84
C ASP A 76 -12.97 -17.89 -13.52
N LEU A 77 -13.92 -18.79 -13.20
CA LEU A 77 -13.83 -19.70 -12.07
C LEU A 77 -12.65 -20.66 -12.22
N GLN A 78 -12.47 -21.28 -13.40
CA GLN A 78 -11.34 -22.16 -13.68
C GLN A 78 -10.00 -21.42 -13.59
N ARG A 79 -9.90 -20.19 -14.13
CA ARG A 79 -8.70 -19.36 -13.97
C ARG A 79 -8.43 -19.03 -12.50
N ALA A 80 -9.45 -18.65 -11.74
CA ALA A 80 -9.33 -18.36 -10.32
C ALA A 80 -8.92 -19.61 -9.50
N CYS A 81 -9.44 -20.78 -9.88
CA CYS A 81 -9.17 -22.05 -9.21
C CYS A 81 -7.85 -22.73 -9.63
N GLY A 82 -7.34 -22.45 -10.83
CA GLY A 82 -6.14 -23.11 -11.38
C GLY A 82 -4.91 -22.95 -10.49
N ASP A 83 -4.74 -21.78 -9.90
CA ASP A 83 -3.65 -21.50 -8.96
C ASP A 83 -3.97 -21.85 -7.50
N HIS A 84 -5.23 -22.17 -7.19
CA HIS A 84 -5.71 -22.28 -5.81
C HIS A 84 -5.07 -23.48 -5.10
N PHE A 85 -4.87 -24.61 -5.80
CA PHE A 85 -4.25 -25.81 -5.22
C PHE A 85 -2.78 -25.62 -4.83
N GLN A 86 -2.08 -24.66 -5.43
CA GLN A 86 -0.68 -24.38 -5.07
C GLN A 86 -0.54 -23.37 -3.94
N LYS A 87 -1.61 -22.64 -3.61
CA LYS A 87 -1.56 -21.57 -2.62
C LYS A 87 -2.06 -22.08 -1.27
N ARG A 88 -1.37 -21.74 -0.18
CA ARG A 88 -1.77 -22.14 1.18
C ARG A 88 -2.87 -21.20 1.66
N CYS A 89 -4.06 -21.74 1.93
CA CYS A 89 -5.17 -20.98 2.49
C CYS A 89 -5.11 -20.99 4.02
N TRP A 90 -5.27 -19.82 4.63
CA TRP A 90 -5.37 -19.63 6.08
C TRP A 90 -6.71 -18.98 6.40
N GLY A 91 -7.41 -19.50 7.41
CA GLY A 91 -8.55 -18.80 8.01
C GLY A 91 -8.05 -17.76 9.00
N ILE A 92 -8.43 -16.50 8.81
CA ILE A 92 -8.11 -15.39 9.71
C ILE A 92 -9.42 -14.81 10.23
N GLY A 93 -9.49 -14.55 11.54
CA GLY A 93 -10.67 -14.00 12.21
C GLY A 93 -11.58 -15.07 12.85
N PHE A 94 -12.50 -14.62 13.71
CA PHE A 94 -13.51 -15.45 14.36
C PHE A 94 -14.92 -14.92 14.02
N GLY A 95 -15.91 -15.81 13.91
CA GLY A 95 -17.31 -15.44 13.64
C GLY A 95 -17.54 -14.81 12.27
N LEU A 96 -18.34 -13.74 12.21
CA LEU A 96 -18.69 -13.02 10.96
C LEU A 96 -17.50 -12.32 10.29
N GLY A 97 -16.37 -12.18 10.98
CA GLY A 97 -15.12 -11.62 10.45
C GLY A 97 -14.17 -12.66 9.85
N PHE A 98 -14.58 -13.92 9.72
CA PHE A 98 -13.75 -14.98 9.14
C PHE A 98 -13.45 -14.70 7.67
N ARG A 99 -12.17 -14.64 7.32
CA ARG A 99 -11.67 -14.47 5.95
C ARG A 99 -10.69 -15.57 5.63
N VAL A 100 -10.89 -16.23 4.48
CA VAL A 100 -9.89 -17.14 3.93
C VAL A 100 -8.90 -16.31 3.13
N VAL A 101 -7.65 -16.33 3.55
CA VAL A 101 -6.56 -15.64 2.89
C VAL A 101 -5.63 -16.65 2.24
N THR A 102 -5.27 -16.36 1.00
CA THR A 102 -4.40 -17.18 0.20
C THR A 102 -2.99 -16.63 0.25
N LEU A 103 -2.04 -17.39 0.80
CA LEU A 103 -0.64 -17.02 0.93
C LEU A 103 0.20 -17.71 -0.16
N GLY A 104 1.25 -17.03 -0.60
CA GLY A 104 2.19 -17.60 -1.57
C GLY A 104 2.85 -18.87 -1.04
N PRO A 105 3.24 -19.83 -1.92
CA PRO A 105 3.81 -21.11 -1.51
C PRO A 105 5.12 -20.99 -0.70
N HIS A 106 5.83 -19.87 -0.85
CA HIS A 106 7.09 -19.58 -0.15
C HIS A 106 6.95 -18.66 1.07
N PHE A 107 5.72 -18.29 1.46
CA PHE A 107 5.48 -17.43 2.61
C PHE A 107 5.76 -18.17 3.92
N ARG A 108 6.82 -17.77 4.63
CA ARG A 108 7.32 -18.47 5.84
C ARG A 108 7.65 -17.52 6.98
N LYS A 109 7.53 -17.98 8.23
CA LYS A 109 7.96 -17.20 9.39
C LYS A 109 9.48 -16.97 9.31
N LEU A 110 9.92 -15.74 9.53
CA LEU A 110 11.35 -15.44 9.56
C LEU A 110 11.98 -16.01 10.83
N SER A 111 12.98 -16.89 10.67
CA SER A 111 13.82 -17.33 11.80
C SER A 111 14.95 -16.34 12.03
N VAL A 112 15.15 -15.97 13.29
CA VAL A 112 16.26 -15.08 13.71
C VAL A 112 17.62 -15.69 13.36
N GLU A 113 17.75 -17.01 13.45
CA GLU A 113 19.02 -17.69 13.14
C GLU A 113 19.41 -17.55 11.67
N HIS A 114 18.41 -17.69 10.78
CA HIS A 114 18.60 -17.62 9.33
C HIS A 114 19.01 -16.21 8.87
N ILE A 115 18.37 -15.17 9.42
CA ILE A 115 18.76 -13.79 9.08
C ILE A 115 20.11 -13.44 9.71
N VAL A 116 20.40 -13.88 10.93
CA VAL A 116 21.70 -13.63 11.60
C VAL A 116 22.85 -14.32 10.86
N SER A 117 22.65 -15.52 10.28
CA SER A 117 23.70 -16.17 9.49
C SER A 117 24.03 -15.37 8.23
N ALA A 118 23.01 -14.94 7.47
CA ALA A 118 23.20 -14.10 6.28
C ALA A 118 23.76 -12.71 6.62
N TYR A 119 23.36 -12.16 7.76
CA TYR A 119 23.87 -10.89 8.25
C TYR A 119 25.37 -10.95 8.57
N ARG A 120 25.87 -12.05 9.15
CA ARG A 120 27.30 -12.19 9.48
C ARG A 120 28.20 -12.27 8.25
N THR A 121 27.72 -12.88 7.16
CA THR A 121 28.50 -13.07 5.93
C THR A 121 28.56 -11.83 5.04
N THR A 122 27.68 -10.85 5.27
CA THR A 122 27.51 -9.66 4.44
C THR A 122 28.27 -8.45 4.98
N SER A 123 28.61 -7.54 4.08
CA SER A 123 29.55 -6.43 4.28
C SER A 123 28.95 -5.04 4.08
N SER A 124 27.84 -4.92 3.33
CA SER A 124 27.18 -3.66 3.00
C SER A 124 25.65 -3.82 3.10
N ARG A 125 25.12 -3.47 4.27
CA ARG A 125 23.77 -3.87 4.69
C ARG A 125 22.82 -2.68 4.71
N LEU A 126 21.70 -2.79 4.00
CA LEU A 126 20.60 -1.84 4.03
C LEU A 126 19.45 -2.41 4.86
N ILE A 127 19.04 -1.68 5.89
CA ILE A 127 17.94 -2.06 6.79
C ILE A 127 16.87 -0.97 6.71
N LEU A 128 15.67 -1.35 6.25
CA LEU A 128 14.51 -0.48 6.04
C LEU A 128 13.40 -0.93 6.99
N LEU A 129 12.97 -0.04 7.87
CA LEU A 129 11.97 -0.34 8.90
C LEU A 129 10.81 0.64 8.79
N ASP A 130 9.58 0.13 8.68
CA ASP A 130 8.42 0.96 8.97
C ASP A 130 8.32 1.23 10.48
N TYR A 131 7.59 2.29 10.83
CA TYR A 131 7.45 2.75 12.20
C TYR A 131 6.16 2.23 12.85
N ASP A 132 5.01 2.73 12.38
CA ASP A 132 3.69 2.40 12.91
C ASP A 132 3.37 0.96 12.58
N GLY A 133 2.87 0.17 13.53
CA GLY A 133 2.52 -1.24 13.36
C GLY A 133 3.69 -2.22 13.18
N THR A 134 4.88 -1.72 12.86
CA THR A 134 6.10 -2.52 12.72
C THR A 134 7.00 -2.47 13.95
N MET A 135 7.44 -1.28 14.37
CA MET A 135 8.24 -1.11 15.60
C MET A 135 7.38 -0.72 16.80
N MET A 136 6.21 -0.12 16.55
CA MET A 136 5.25 0.28 17.56
C MET A 136 3.90 -0.38 17.30
N PRO A 137 3.18 -0.87 18.32
CA PRO A 137 1.81 -1.35 18.12
C PRO A 137 0.91 -0.23 17.56
N GLN A 138 0.12 -0.52 16.52
CA GLN A 138 -0.76 0.47 15.87
C GLN A 138 -1.75 1.14 16.84
N ALA A 139 -2.22 0.41 17.86
CA ALA A 139 -3.24 0.86 18.81
C ALA A 139 -2.68 1.58 20.05
N SER A 140 -1.41 1.98 20.05
CA SER A 140 -0.81 2.67 21.21
C SER A 140 -1.24 4.14 21.26
N GLU A 141 -1.82 4.56 22.40
CA GLU A 141 -2.08 5.98 22.72
C GLU A 141 -0.77 6.80 22.70
N TYR A 142 0.34 6.14 23.05
CA TYR A 142 1.69 6.71 23.01
C TYR A 142 2.33 6.43 21.65
N LYS A 143 2.44 7.49 20.85
CA LYS A 143 3.03 7.46 19.50
C LYS A 143 4.57 7.51 19.49
N SER A 144 5.22 7.63 20.65
CA SER A 144 6.69 7.70 20.78
C SER A 144 7.35 6.33 20.93
N PRO A 145 8.57 6.12 20.41
CA PRO A 145 9.28 4.85 20.50
C PRO A 145 9.69 4.54 21.95
N SER A 146 9.76 3.26 22.29
CA SER A 146 10.29 2.82 23.58
C SER A 146 11.83 2.96 23.62
N ASP A 147 12.38 3.09 24.84
CA ASP A 147 13.83 3.16 25.05
C ASP A 147 14.56 1.91 24.53
N GLU A 148 13.87 0.76 24.54
CA GLU A 148 14.37 -0.49 23.97
C GLU A 148 14.59 -0.36 22.45
N VAL A 149 13.61 0.17 21.71
CA VAL A 149 13.73 0.40 20.26
C VAL A 149 14.88 1.36 19.97
N ILE A 150 14.98 2.45 20.73
CA ILE A 150 16.06 3.44 20.57
C ILE A 150 17.45 2.80 20.82
N SER A 151 17.59 1.97 21.85
CA SER A 151 18.84 1.27 22.18
C SER A 151 19.26 0.28 21.10
N VAL A 152 18.30 -0.47 20.54
CA VAL A 152 18.53 -1.42 19.45
C VAL A 152 18.94 -0.70 18.17
N LEU A 153 18.25 0.39 17.81
CA LEU A 153 18.59 1.21 16.65
C LEU A 153 19.98 1.83 16.80
N ASN A 154 20.32 2.37 17.98
CA ASN A 154 21.66 2.88 18.27
C ASN A 154 22.74 1.79 18.09
N SER A 155 22.47 0.57 18.56
CA SER A 155 23.39 -0.55 18.42
C SER A 155 23.59 -0.96 16.96
N LEU A 156 22.51 -0.99 16.16
CA LEU A 156 22.56 -1.29 14.73
C LEU A 156 23.27 -0.20 13.93
N CYS A 157 22.97 1.07 14.20
CA CYS A 157 23.63 2.23 13.60
C CYS A 157 25.10 2.38 14.03
N GLY A 158 25.52 1.70 15.10
CA GLY A 158 26.91 1.65 15.54
C GLY A 158 27.84 0.89 14.59
N ASP A 159 27.33 -0.11 13.86
CA ASP A 159 28.13 -0.87 12.88
C ASP A 159 28.28 -0.04 11.58
N PRO A 160 29.52 0.30 11.15
CA PRO A 160 29.74 1.10 9.94
C PRO A 160 29.37 0.38 8.64
N ARG A 161 29.08 -0.93 8.69
CA ARG A 161 28.57 -1.71 7.56
C ARG A 161 27.06 -1.59 7.38
N ASN A 162 26.35 -1.08 8.39
CA ASN A 162 24.92 -0.94 8.37
C ASN A 162 24.51 0.47 7.95
N VAL A 163 23.52 0.53 7.08
CA VAL A 163 22.76 1.73 6.75
C VAL A 163 21.32 1.45 7.14
N VAL A 164 20.87 2.10 8.21
CA VAL A 164 19.52 1.89 8.79
C VAL A 164 18.65 3.10 8.46
N PHE A 165 17.48 2.83 7.90
CA PHE A 165 16.48 3.84 7.54
C PHE A 165 15.13 3.49 8.13
N VAL A 166 14.49 4.48 8.76
CA VAL A 166 13.07 4.41 9.12
C VAL A 166 12.27 5.05 8.00
N VAL A 167 11.37 4.28 7.38
CA VAL A 167 10.54 4.72 6.25
C VAL A 167 9.08 4.76 6.69
N SER A 168 8.58 5.94 7.03
CA SER A 168 7.26 6.11 7.64
C SER A 168 6.39 7.12 6.87
N GLY A 169 5.07 6.96 6.99
CA GLY A 169 4.08 7.93 6.53
C GLY A 169 3.97 9.17 7.43
N ARG A 170 4.61 9.18 8.60
CA ARG A 170 4.52 10.30 9.55
C ARG A 170 5.30 11.53 9.10
N GLY A 171 4.88 12.69 9.61
CA GLY A 171 5.53 13.98 9.36
C GLY A 171 6.96 14.05 9.92
N LYS A 172 7.79 14.87 9.27
CA LYS A 172 9.24 15.00 9.56
C LYS A 172 9.54 15.49 10.97
N ASP A 173 8.71 16.37 11.54
CA ASP A 173 8.96 16.99 12.85
C ASP A 173 8.78 16.00 14.00
N SER A 174 7.74 15.17 13.91
CA SER A 174 7.46 14.12 14.89
C SER A 174 8.59 13.08 14.89
N LEU A 175 8.98 12.58 13.71
CA LEU A 175 10.07 11.62 13.57
C LEU A 175 11.41 12.20 14.03
N SER A 176 11.69 13.47 13.71
CA SER A 176 12.89 14.17 14.17
C SER A 176 12.98 14.27 15.68
N ARG A 177 11.85 14.55 16.33
CA ARG A 177 11.79 14.69 17.80
C ARG A 177 12.04 13.35 18.48
N TRP A 178 11.42 12.29 18.00
CA TRP A 178 11.50 10.96 18.60
C TRP A 178 12.85 10.27 18.41
N PHE A 179 13.41 10.34 17.20
CA PHE A 179 14.69 9.70 16.87
C PHE A 179 15.91 10.59 17.10
N ARG A 180 15.73 11.73 17.76
CA ARG A 180 16.83 12.61 18.16
C ARG A 180 18.01 11.91 18.87
N PRO A 181 17.79 10.86 19.69
CA PRO A 181 18.90 10.14 20.35
C PRO A 181 19.77 9.30 19.40
N VAL A 182 19.34 9.03 18.16
CA VAL A 182 20.05 8.14 17.21
C VAL A 182 20.68 8.98 16.10
N GLU A 183 21.97 9.26 16.21
CA GLU A 183 22.61 10.29 15.34
C GLU A 183 22.81 9.83 13.89
N LYS A 184 23.08 8.54 13.68
CA LYS A 184 23.36 7.95 12.36
C LYS A 184 22.14 7.29 11.71
N LEU A 185 20.94 7.58 12.18
CA LEU A 185 19.71 7.03 11.61
C LEU A 185 19.27 7.82 10.39
N GLY A 186 19.02 7.10 9.29
CA GLY A 186 18.33 7.64 8.14
C GLY A 186 16.82 7.72 8.39
N ILE A 187 16.17 8.80 7.97
CA ILE A 187 14.72 8.96 8.10
C ILE A 187 14.14 9.33 6.74
N ALA A 188 13.15 8.57 6.29
CA ALA A 188 12.27 8.92 5.19
C ALA A 188 10.87 9.19 5.76
N ALA A 189 10.46 10.46 5.71
CA ALA A 189 9.18 10.95 6.22
C ALA A 189 8.17 11.15 5.08
N GLU A 190 6.88 11.14 5.43
CA GLU A 190 5.76 11.32 4.49
C GLU A 190 5.85 10.40 3.26
N HIS A 191 6.00 9.10 3.50
CA HIS A 191 6.11 8.07 2.46
C HIS A 191 7.30 8.25 1.50
N GLY A 192 8.31 9.02 1.90
CA GLY A 192 9.50 9.26 1.08
C GLY A 192 9.62 10.64 0.46
N TYR A 193 8.69 11.54 0.73
CA TYR A 193 8.79 12.91 0.23
C TYR A 193 10.02 13.63 0.78
N PHE A 194 10.29 13.43 2.08
CA PHE A 194 11.48 13.94 2.75
C PHE A 194 12.41 12.79 3.12
N THR A 195 13.68 12.90 2.76
CA THR A 195 14.72 11.95 3.14
C THR A 195 15.87 12.66 3.83
N ARG A 196 16.38 12.06 4.91
CA ARG A 196 17.54 12.57 5.63
C ARG A 196 18.45 11.40 5.99
N TRP A 197 19.75 11.54 5.70
CA TRP A 197 20.74 10.47 5.91
C TRP A 197 21.29 10.37 7.33
N SER A 198 21.34 11.49 8.05
CA SER A 198 21.83 11.56 9.43
C SER A 198 21.24 12.78 10.13
N LYS A 199 21.32 12.83 11.45
CA LYS A 199 20.80 13.94 12.27
C LYS A 199 21.25 15.32 11.77
N ASP A 200 22.52 15.46 11.41
CA ASP A 200 23.12 16.73 10.98
C ASP A 200 22.99 17.00 9.48
N ALA A 201 22.49 16.03 8.70
CA ALA A 201 22.29 16.21 7.26
C ALA A 201 21.02 17.05 7.00
N PRO A 202 21.02 17.88 5.94
CA PRO A 202 19.81 18.57 5.52
C PRO A 202 18.75 17.56 5.05
N TRP A 203 17.48 17.98 5.12
CA TRP A 203 16.39 17.25 4.50
C TRP A 203 16.49 17.39 2.98
N GLU A 204 16.62 16.27 2.30
CA GLU A 204 16.51 16.17 0.84
C GLU A 204 15.04 15.96 0.49
N THR A 205 14.53 16.74 -0.45
CA THR A 205 13.19 16.56 -1.02
C THR A 205 13.31 15.81 -2.33
N CYS A 206 12.57 14.72 -2.47
CA CYS A 206 12.59 13.90 -3.68
C CYS A 206 11.94 14.62 -4.87
N PHE A 207 11.08 15.61 -4.59
CA PHE A 207 10.33 16.37 -5.59
C PHE A 207 10.31 17.86 -5.24
N SER A 208 10.71 18.70 -6.19
CA SER A 208 10.25 20.08 -6.27
C SER A 208 8.80 20.06 -6.73
N CYS A 209 7.85 19.96 -5.80
CA CYS A 209 6.43 20.02 -6.16
C CYS A 209 6.09 21.47 -6.52
N PRO A 210 5.60 21.75 -7.74
CA PRO A 210 4.93 23.01 -8.03
C PRO A 210 3.63 23.05 -7.22
N ASP A 211 3.32 24.21 -6.65
CA ASP A 211 2.09 24.69 -6.02
C ASP A 211 1.14 23.66 -5.33
N SER A 212 0.94 23.84 -4.03
CA SER A 212 0.02 23.04 -3.20
C SER A 212 -1.46 23.37 -3.45
N ASP A 213 -1.81 23.86 -4.63
CA ASP A 213 -3.16 24.33 -4.99
C ASP A 213 -4.22 23.23 -4.84
N TRP A 214 -3.82 21.98 -5.09
CA TRP A 214 -4.71 20.82 -4.87
C TRP A 214 -5.14 20.65 -3.42
N LYS A 215 -4.35 21.11 -2.43
CA LYS A 215 -4.75 21.06 -1.02
C LYS A 215 -5.90 22.03 -0.73
N GLU A 216 -5.89 23.20 -1.37
CA GLU A 216 -6.99 24.17 -1.24
C GLU A 216 -8.29 23.63 -1.85
N MET A 217 -8.20 22.72 -2.82
CA MET A 217 -9.36 22.00 -3.38
C MET A 217 -9.80 20.80 -2.53
N ALA A 218 -8.85 20.04 -1.98
CA ALA A 218 -9.14 18.83 -1.21
C ALA A 218 -9.65 19.13 0.21
N GLU A 219 -9.13 20.17 0.85
CA GLU A 219 -9.45 20.50 2.24
C GLU A 219 -10.94 20.82 2.47
N PRO A 220 -11.62 21.65 1.65
CA PRO A 220 -13.05 21.90 1.82
C PRO A 220 -13.90 20.63 1.73
N VAL A 221 -13.52 19.70 0.83
CA VAL A 221 -14.19 18.40 0.70
C VAL A 221 -13.99 17.59 1.98
N MET A 222 -12.76 17.41 2.45
CA MET A 222 -12.49 16.69 3.70
C MET A 222 -13.18 17.33 4.92
N ARG A 223 -13.28 18.65 4.96
CA ARG A 223 -13.94 19.39 6.04
C ARG A 223 -15.42 19.06 6.11
N LEU A 224 -16.11 18.96 4.98
CA LEU A 224 -17.52 18.53 4.92
C LEU A 224 -17.73 17.13 5.53
N TYR A 225 -16.85 16.18 5.21
CA TYR A 225 -16.93 14.83 5.81
C TYR A 225 -16.54 14.83 7.29
N THR A 226 -15.69 15.77 7.70
CA THR A 226 -15.31 15.93 9.11
C THR A 226 -16.46 16.47 9.95
N GLU A 227 -17.20 17.46 9.44
CA GLU A 227 -18.37 18.03 10.11
C GLU A 227 -19.54 17.05 10.20
N THR A 228 -19.65 16.13 9.25
CA THR A 228 -20.73 15.12 9.20
C THR A 228 -20.39 13.80 9.89
N THR A 229 -19.13 13.62 10.31
CA THR A 229 -18.65 12.37 10.93
C THR A 229 -18.00 12.67 12.28
N ASP A 230 -18.75 12.45 13.35
CA ASP A 230 -18.24 12.61 14.72
C ASP A 230 -17.06 11.65 14.98
N GLY A 231 -16.05 12.12 15.72
CA GLY A 231 -14.80 11.38 15.96
C GLY A 231 -13.82 11.35 14.78
N SER A 232 -14.08 12.09 13.69
CA SER A 232 -13.13 12.25 12.60
C SER A 232 -12.27 13.51 12.73
N SER A 233 -11.08 13.51 12.12
CA SER A 233 -10.17 14.66 12.15
C SER A 233 -9.32 14.76 10.89
N ILE A 234 -8.86 15.98 10.57
CA ILE A 234 -7.94 16.24 9.45
C ILE A 234 -6.54 16.50 9.99
N GLU A 235 -5.55 15.79 9.47
CA GLU A 235 -4.12 16.02 9.70
C GLU A 235 -3.50 16.67 8.47
N HIS A 236 -2.97 17.88 8.67
CA HIS A 236 -2.23 18.62 7.65
C HIS A 236 -0.75 18.22 7.69
N LYS A 237 -0.26 17.59 6.63
CA LYS A 237 1.17 17.34 6.42
C LYS A 237 1.72 18.29 5.36
N GLU A 238 3.04 18.39 5.24
CA GLU A 238 3.66 19.30 4.26
C GLU A 238 3.46 18.83 2.82
N SER A 239 3.45 17.53 2.57
CA SER A 239 3.21 16.97 1.23
C SER A 239 1.85 16.30 1.06
N ALA A 240 1.17 15.94 2.14
CA ALA A 240 -0.07 15.16 2.09
C ALA A 240 -1.18 15.75 2.97
N LEU A 241 -2.42 15.34 2.72
CA LEU A 241 -3.57 15.64 3.57
C LEU A 241 -4.22 14.31 3.98
N VAL A 242 -4.44 14.11 5.27
CA VAL A 242 -4.96 12.84 5.80
C VAL A 242 -6.23 13.10 6.60
N TRP A 243 -7.28 12.36 6.28
CA TRP A 243 -8.51 12.31 7.05
C TRP A 243 -8.54 11.03 7.88
N HIS A 244 -8.66 11.19 9.20
CA HIS A 244 -8.71 10.11 10.18
C HIS A 244 -10.15 9.86 10.61
N HIS A 245 -10.53 8.59 10.70
CA HIS A 245 -11.85 8.17 11.18
C HIS A 245 -11.77 7.01 12.18
N GLN A 246 -10.65 6.92 12.91
CA GLN A 246 -10.40 5.87 13.88
C GLN A 246 -11.33 5.95 15.10
N ASP A 247 -11.63 7.17 15.56
CA ASP A 247 -12.49 7.40 16.72
C ASP A 247 -13.98 7.53 16.35
N ALA A 248 -14.29 7.48 15.06
CA ALA A 248 -15.66 7.45 14.55
C ALA A 248 -16.27 6.03 14.67
N ASP A 249 -17.60 5.95 14.57
CA ASP A 249 -18.28 4.65 14.47
C ASP A 249 -17.68 3.81 13.32
N PRO A 250 -17.28 2.55 13.54
CA PRO A 250 -16.55 1.76 12.55
C PRO A 250 -17.29 1.54 11.23
N ASP A 251 -18.61 1.33 11.29
CA ASP A 251 -19.42 1.05 10.11
C ASP A 251 -19.72 2.35 9.35
N PHE A 252 -20.15 3.39 10.07
CA PHE A 252 -20.43 4.70 9.50
C PHE A 252 -19.16 5.36 8.96
N GLY A 253 -18.08 5.39 9.74
CA GLY A 253 -16.78 5.94 9.33
C GLY A 253 -16.20 5.23 8.11
N SER A 254 -16.36 3.90 8.01
CA SER A 254 -15.95 3.13 6.83
C SER A 254 -16.77 3.47 5.58
N CYS A 255 -18.07 3.73 5.73
CA CYS A 255 -18.93 4.19 4.64
C CYS A 255 -18.54 5.60 4.18
N GLN A 256 -18.39 6.53 5.13
CA GLN A 256 -17.95 7.91 4.87
C GLN A 256 -16.57 7.94 4.20
N ALA A 257 -15.62 7.10 4.64
CA ALA A 257 -14.31 6.98 4.02
C ALA A 257 -14.38 6.54 2.55
N LYS A 258 -15.33 5.67 2.21
CA LYS A 258 -15.53 5.21 0.83
C LYS A 258 -16.11 6.32 -0.04
N GLU A 259 -17.13 7.02 0.45
CA GLU A 259 -17.72 8.14 -0.27
C GLU A 259 -16.72 9.30 -0.43
N LEU A 260 -15.94 9.61 0.61
CA LEU A 260 -14.89 10.62 0.56
C LEU A 260 -13.81 10.25 -0.47
N LEU A 261 -13.41 8.98 -0.54
CA LEU A 261 -12.48 8.49 -1.55
C LEU A 261 -13.01 8.75 -2.97
N ASP A 262 -14.23 8.29 -3.26
CA ASP A 262 -14.86 8.44 -4.58
C ASP A 262 -15.04 9.94 -4.93
N HIS A 263 -15.39 10.78 -3.96
CA HIS A 263 -15.55 12.22 -4.15
C HIS A 263 -14.20 12.90 -4.45
N LEU A 264 -13.16 12.62 -3.67
CA LEU A 264 -11.83 13.19 -3.89
C LEU A 264 -11.22 12.71 -5.21
N GLU A 265 -11.39 11.45 -5.59
CA GLU A 265 -10.92 10.93 -6.88
C GLU A 265 -11.57 11.66 -8.06
N ASN A 266 -12.85 12.03 -7.95
CA ASN A 266 -13.55 12.79 -8.98
C ASN A 266 -13.11 14.27 -9.03
N VAL A 267 -12.98 14.93 -7.87
CA VAL A 267 -12.59 16.35 -7.79
C VAL A 267 -11.13 16.55 -8.23
N LEU A 268 -10.25 15.64 -7.83
CA LEU A 268 -8.81 15.72 -8.08
C LEU A 268 -8.37 14.94 -9.33
N ALA A 269 -9.30 14.52 -10.19
CA ALA A 269 -9.02 13.71 -11.37
C ALA A 269 -8.00 14.35 -12.34
N ASN A 270 -7.96 15.68 -12.39
CA ASN A 270 -7.06 16.45 -13.26
C ASN A 270 -5.76 16.88 -12.57
N GLU A 271 -5.63 16.63 -11.27
CA GLU A 271 -4.47 17.02 -10.48
C GLU A 271 -3.45 15.88 -10.39
N PRO A 272 -2.15 16.18 -10.24
CA PRO A 272 -1.10 15.17 -10.15
C PRO A 272 -1.04 14.53 -8.74
N VAL A 273 -2.18 14.06 -8.23
CA VAL A 273 -2.34 13.49 -6.88
C VAL A 273 -3.00 12.13 -6.93
N VAL A 274 -2.76 11.34 -5.90
CA VAL A 274 -3.34 10.02 -5.71
C VAL A 274 -4.04 10.00 -4.36
N VAL A 275 -5.32 9.63 -4.39
CA VAL A 275 -6.10 9.37 -3.18
C VAL A 275 -5.96 7.88 -2.85
N LYS A 276 -5.59 7.56 -1.61
CA LYS A 276 -5.48 6.19 -1.12
C LYS A 276 -6.26 6.04 0.18
N ARG A 277 -7.02 4.96 0.27
CA ARG A 277 -7.62 4.50 1.52
C ARG A 277 -6.65 3.59 2.26
N GLY A 278 -6.37 3.95 3.52
CA GLY A 278 -5.61 3.14 4.48
C GLY A 278 -6.52 2.54 5.55
N GLN A 279 -5.92 2.00 6.60
CA GLN A 279 -6.65 1.50 7.76
C GLN A 279 -7.09 2.67 8.63
N HIS A 280 -8.40 2.90 8.72
CA HIS A 280 -9.02 4.03 9.43
C HIS A 280 -8.65 5.43 8.92
N ILE A 281 -8.08 5.53 7.71
CA ILE A 281 -7.63 6.80 7.12
C ILE A 281 -7.93 6.89 5.61
N VAL A 282 -8.09 8.11 5.12
CA VAL A 282 -8.04 8.48 3.70
C VAL A 282 -6.93 9.50 3.51
N GLU A 283 -5.95 9.21 2.67
CA GLU A 283 -4.79 10.06 2.42
C GLU A 283 -4.76 10.54 0.96
N VAL A 284 -4.54 11.83 0.76
CA VAL A 284 -4.22 12.43 -0.55
C VAL A 284 -2.76 12.82 -0.55
N LYS A 285 -2.02 12.35 -1.56
CA LYS A 285 -0.59 12.69 -1.73
C LYS A 285 -0.23 12.86 -3.21
N PRO A 286 0.84 13.62 -3.53
CA PRO A 286 1.31 13.78 -4.90
C PRO A 286 1.65 12.44 -5.56
N GLN A 287 1.38 12.37 -6.86
CA GLN A 287 1.70 11.21 -7.67
C GLN A 287 3.22 11.02 -7.73
N GLY A 288 3.65 9.76 -7.64
CA GLY A 288 5.07 9.43 -7.75
C GLY A 288 5.84 9.54 -6.44
N ILE A 289 5.17 9.71 -5.29
CA ILE A 289 5.76 9.47 -3.96
C ILE A 289 5.30 8.10 -3.48
N SER A 290 6.24 7.21 -3.23
CA SER A 290 5.97 5.91 -2.62
C SER A 290 7.17 5.43 -1.80
N LYS A 291 6.90 4.63 -0.77
CA LYS A 291 7.96 4.00 0.02
C LYS A 291 8.88 3.15 -0.87
N GLY A 292 8.34 2.54 -1.93
CA GLY A 292 9.12 1.80 -2.94
C GLY A 292 10.17 2.63 -3.66
N LYS A 293 9.83 3.84 -4.10
CA LYS A 293 10.80 4.74 -4.74
C LYS A 293 11.94 5.14 -3.82
N VAL A 294 11.66 5.33 -2.53
CA VAL A 294 12.72 5.56 -1.53
C VAL A 294 13.74 4.41 -1.56
N VAL A 295 13.28 3.18 -1.68
CA VAL A 295 14.19 2.02 -1.72
C VAL A 295 15.07 2.05 -2.98
N GLU A 296 14.49 2.32 -4.13
CA GLU A 296 15.23 2.50 -5.40
C GLU A 296 16.28 3.62 -5.31
N ASP A 297 15.90 4.77 -4.75
CA ASP A 297 16.78 5.93 -4.59
C ASP A 297 17.90 5.69 -3.58
N LEU A 298 17.62 4.94 -2.49
CA LEU A 298 18.63 4.55 -1.51
C LEU A 298 19.63 3.55 -2.09
N ILE A 299 19.16 2.51 -2.79
CA ILE A 299 20.02 1.50 -3.41
C ILE A 299 20.92 2.14 -4.48
N SER A 300 20.35 3.00 -5.34
CA SER A 300 21.10 3.71 -6.37
C SER A 300 22.13 4.68 -5.78
N THR A 301 21.77 5.40 -4.71
CA THR A 301 22.69 6.32 -4.02
C THR A 301 23.82 5.58 -3.32
N MET A 302 23.56 4.44 -2.68
CA MET A 302 24.60 3.61 -2.07
C MET A 302 25.57 3.04 -3.12
N SER A 303 25.04 2.60 -4.27
CA SER A 303 25.84 2.14 -5.40
C SER A 303 26.76 3.25 -5.94
N ARG A 304 26.23 4.47 -6.10
CA ARG A 304 27.00 5.65 -6.51
C ARG A 304 28.08 6.05 -5.50
N ARG A 305 27.86 5.83 -4.21
CA ARG A 305 28.85 6.06 -3.13
C ARG A 305 29.93 4.97 -3.08
N GLY A 306 29.93 4.00 -3.99
CA GLY A 306 30.94 2.94 -4.08
C GLY A 306 30.75 1.80 -3.07
N LYS A 307 29.58 1.72 -2.43
CA LYS A 307 29.21 0.64 -1.51
C LYS A 307 27.96 -0.07 -2.04
N PRO A 308 28.10 -1.00 -3.01
CA PRO A 308 26.96 -1.77 -3.49
C PRO A 308 26.35 -2.57 -2.33
N VAL A 309 25.02 -2.70 -2.32
CA VAL A 309 24.29 -3.36 -1.22
C VAL A 309 24.32 -4.88 -1.45
N ASP A 310 24.79 -5.64 -0.46
CA ASP A 310 24.82 -7.11 -0.51
C ASP A 310 23.74 -7.77 0.37
N PHE A 311 23.15 -7.01 1.29
CA PHE A 311 22.07 -7.44 2.18
C PHE A 311 20.98 -6.38 2.26
N VAL A 312 19.72 -6.78 2.03
CA VAL A 312 18.55 -5.90 2.23
C VAL A 312 17.57 -6.55 3.20
N LEU A 313 17.27 -5.87 4.29
CA LEU A 313 16.17 -6.19 5.20
C LEU A 313 15.11 -5.10 5.08
N CYS A 314 13.87 -5.48 4.79
CA CYS A 314 12.73 -4.58 4.77
C CYS A 314 11.60 -5.16 5.64
N VAL A 315 11.09 -4.37 6.59
CA VAL A 315 10.01 -4.77 7.49
C VAL A 315 8.89 -3.74 7.45
N GLY A 316 7.66 -4.19 7.25
CA GLY A 316 6.47 -3.33 7.19
C GLY A 316 5.16 -4.10 7.45
N ASP A 317 4.11 -3.41 7.90
CA ASP A 317 2.82 -3.97 8.32
C ASP A 317 1.62 -3.39 7.59
N ASP A 318 1.79 -2.36 6.75
CA ASP A 318 0.70 -1.68 6.06
C ASP A 318 0.72 -1.98 4.55
N ARG A 319 -0.36 -1.61 3.86
CA ARG A 319 -0.48 -1.66 2.40
C ARG A 319 0.55 -0.76 1.72
N SER A 320 0.95 0.34 2.35
CA SER A 320 1.97 1.23 1.80
C SER A 320 3.37 0.59 1.73
N ASP A 321 3.64 -0.44 2.53
CA ASP A 321 4.91 -1.17 2.54
C ASP A 321 5.02 -2.21 1.42
N GLU A 322 3.89 -2.63 0.86
CA GLU A 322 3.86 -3.52 -0.31
C GLU A 322 4.59 -2.89 -1.50
N ASP A 323 4.57 -1.56 -1.60
CA ASP A 323 5.33 -0.81 -2.60
C ASP A 323 6.85 -0.98 -2.37
N MET A 324 7.32 -1.09 -1.11
CA MET A 324 8.74 -1.39 -0.80
C MET A 324 9.10 -2.81 -1.20
N PHE A 325 8.28 -3.79 -0.84
CA PHE A 325 8.56 -5.20 -1.13
C PHE A 325 8.59 -5.46 -2.64
N GLU A 326 7.69 -4.84 -3.39
CA GLU A 326 7.67 -4.93 -4.87
C GLU A 326 8.92 -4.30 -5.49
N SER A 327 9.29 -3.10 -5.06
CA SER A 327 10.47 -2.39 -5.57
C SER A 327 11.78 -3.14 -5.32
N ILE A 328 11.91 -3.79 -4.16
CA ILE A 328 13.07 -4.62 -3.86
C ILE A 328 13.09 -5.84 -4.79
N MET A 329 11.95 -6.50 -4.98
CA MET A 329 11.87 -7.70 -5.84
C MET A 329 12.11 -7.38 -7.31
N SER A 330 11.65 -6.23 -7.81
CA SER A 330 11.95 -5.77 -9.18
C SER A 330 13.43 -5.43 -9.34
N SER A 331 14.03 -4.79 -8.33
CA SER A 331 15.46 -4.44 -8.29
C SER A 331 16.36 -5.67 -8.28
N VAL A 332 15.99 -6.73 -7.56
CA VAL A 332 16.72 -8.02 -7.52
C VAL A 332 16.68 -8.74 -8.87
N ASN A 333 15.55 -8.65 -9.58
CA ASN A 333 15.37 -9.25 -10.90
C ASN A 333 16.02 -8.44 -12.03
N ASN A 334 16.52 -7.24 -11.75
CA ASN A 334 17.14 -6.38 -12.74
C ASN A 334 18.64 -6.72 -12.89
N PRO A 335 19.08 -7.26 -14.04
CA PRO A 335 20.47 -7.66 -14.25
C PRO A 335 21.48 -6.48 -14.28
N ALA A 336 21.01 -5.23 -14.24
CA ALA A 336 21.84 -4.03 -14.21
C ALA A 336 22.33 -3.61 -12.81
N LEU A 337 21.76 -4.18 -11.74
CA LEU A 337 22.19 -3.93 -10.35
C LEU A 337 23.15 -5.04 -9.89
N PRO A 338 24.15 -4.72 -9.04
CA PRO A 338 25.00 -5.75 -8.45
C PRO A 338 24.10 -6.77 -7.75
N SER A 339 24.37 -8.06 -7.97
CA SER A 339 23.55 -9.16 -7.44
C SER A 339 23.37 -9.00 -5.94
N ILE A 340 22.21 -8.50 -5.51
CA ILE A 340 21.85 -8.42 -4.10
C ILE A 340 21.81 -9.86 -3.62
N ALA A 341 22.81 -10.24 -2.82
CA ALA A 341 23.04 -11.64 -2.47
C ALA A 341 21.91 -12.18 -1.60
N GLU A 342 21.41 -11.36 -0.66
CA GLU A 342 20.41 -11.78 0.31
C GLU A 342 19.34 -10.71 0.53
N VAL A 343 18.08 -11.07 0.31
CA VAL A 343 16.91 -10.19 0.49
C VAL A 343 15.90 -10.79 1.45
N PHE A 344 15.60 -10.01 2.49
CA PHE A 344 14.62 -10.31 3.53
C PHE A 344 13.52 -9.26 3.52
N ALA A 345 12.51 -9.44 2.66
CA ALA A 345 11.26 -8.70 2.72
C ALA A 345 10.30 -9.41 3.68
N CYS A 346 9.93 -8.73 4.77
CA CYS A 346 9.17 -9.29 5.87
C CYS A 346 7.94 -8.44 6.16
N THR A 347 6.77 -9.06 6.17
CA THR A 347 5.57 -8.38 6.64
C THR A 347 5.29 -8.67 8.10
N VAL A 348 4.74 -7.72 8.85
CA VAL A 348 4.27 -7.96 10.22
C VAL A 348 2.81 -8.38 10.19
N GLY A 349 2.50 -9.45 10.91
CA GLY A 349 1.22 -10.12 10.92
C GLY A 349 1.06 -11.17 9.81
N LYS A 350 0.16 -12.13 10.05
CA LYS A 350 -0.23 -13.13 9.05
C LYS A 350 -1.26 -12.53 8.11
N LYS A 351 -0.81 -11.84 7.06
CA LYS A 351 -1.68 -11.20 6.08
C LYS A 351 -1.18 -11.45 4.65
N PRO A 352 -2.03 -11.33 3.62
CA PRO A 352 -1.55 -11.47 2.25
C PRO A 352 -0.62 -10.31 1.92
N SER A 353 0.57 -10.64 1.43
CA SER A 353 1.66 -9.70 1.16
C SER A 353 2.53 -10.20 0.02
N LYS A 354 3.19 -9.28 -0.69
CA LYS A 354 4.26 -9.55 -1.66
C LYS A 354 5.58 -9.94 -0.96
N ALA A 355 5.67 -9.75 0.36
CA ALA A 355 6.81 -10.19 1.16
C ALA A 355 6.98 -11.72 1.14
N LYS A 356 8.23 -12.18 1.19
CA LYS A 356 8.56 -13.62 1.27
C LYS A 356 8.40 -14.17 2.69
N TYR A 357 8.57 -13.31 3.70
CA TYR A 357 8.58 -13.69 5.10
C TYR A 357 7.53 -12.95 5.89
N TYR A 358 7.17 -13.49 7.06
CA TYR A 358 6.40 -12.77 8.05
C TYR A 358 6.97 -12.87 9.46
N LEU A 359 6.64 -11.87 10.27
CA LEU A 359 6.82 -11.83 11.72
C LEU A 359 5.43 -11.71 12.35
N ASP A 360 5.21 -12.30 13.53
CA ASP A 360 3.85 -12.36 14.08
C ASP A 360 3.40 -11.01 14.65
N ASP A 361 4.29 -10.29 15.32
CA ASP A 361 3.99 -9.05 16.05
C ASP A 361 5.22 -8.12 16.18
N PRO A 362 5.05 -6.86 16.61
CA PRO A 362 6.16 -5.91 16.80
C PRO A 362 7.22 -6.40 17.81
N THR A 363 6.86 -7.24 18.78
CA THR A 363 7.83 -7.78 19.75
C THR A 363 8.76 -8.77 19.07
N ASP A 364 8.25 -9.59 18.16
CA ASP A 364 9.05 -10.48 17.31
C ASP A 364 9.98 -9.68 16.37
N VAL A 365 9.55 -8.51 15.88
CA VAL A 365 10.42 -7.57 15.14
C VAL A 365 11.57 -7.07 16.03
N ILE A 366 11.27 -6.61 17.25
CA ILE A 366 12.29 -6.10 18.18
C ILE A 366 13.29 -7.21 18.55
N LYS A 367 12.82 -8.44 18.84
CA LYS A 367 13.71 -9.60 19.10
C LYS A 367 14.63 -9.91 17.93
N MET A 368 14.11 -9.86 16.71
CA MET A 368 14.91 -10.05 15.51
C MET A 368 16.00 -8.96 15.41
N LEU A 369 15.63 -7.69 15.59
CA LEU A 369 16.58 -6.57 15.56
C LEU A 369 17.64 -6.67 16.67
N GLN A 370 17.27 -7.12 17.88
CA GLN A 370 18.20 -7.42 18.96
C GLN A 370 19.18 -8.54 18.61
N GLY A 371 18.71 -9.58 17.92
CA GLY A 371 19.54 -10.66 17.40
C GLY A 371 20.60 -10.14 16.42
N LEU A 372 20.20 -9.22 15.52
CA LEU A 372 21.11 -8.56 14.58
C LEU A 372 22.11 -7.63 15.29
N ALA A 373 21.63 -6.81 16.23
CA ALA A 373 22.49 -5.92 17.04
C ALA A 373 23.56 -6.72 17.81
N SER A 374 23.17 -7.83 18.42
CA SER A 374 24.08 -8.75 19.13
C SER A 374 25.11 -9.38 18.18
N ALA A 375 24.72 -9.65 16.93
CA ALA A 375 25.60 -10.19 15.91
C ALA A 375 26.60 -9.16 15.35
N SER A 376 26.28 -7.85 15.40
CA SER A 376 27.24 -6.79 15.05
C SER A 376 28.38 -6.66 16.06
N ILE A 377 28.08 -6.85 17.35
CA ILE A 377 29.06 -6.66 18.44
C ILE A 377 30.07 -7.83 18.49
N ARG A 378 29.66 -9.04 18.10
CA ARG A 378 30.53 -10.22 18.09
C ARG A 378 31.18 -10.40 16.71
N PRO A 379 32.52 -10.25 16.58
CA PRO A 379 33.19 -10.61 15.33
C PRO A 379 32.97 -12.11 15.03
N PRO A 380 32.95 -12.52 13.75
CA PRO A 380 32.86 -13.94 13.41
C PRO A 380 34.03 -14.67 14.07
N LYS A 381 33.72 -15.71 14.86
CA LYS A 381 34.77 -16.63 15.33
C LYS A 381 35.45 -17.20 14.07
N PRO A 382 36.79 -17.12 13.96
CA PRO A 382 37.47 -17.81 12.88
C PRO A 382 37.11 -19.30 12.96
N ALA A 383 36.74 -19.88 11.81
CA ALA A 383 36.52 -21.31 11.70
C ALA A 383 37.78 -22.01 12.25
N SER A 384 37.62 -22.73 13.37
CA SER A 384 38.70 -23.51 13.94
C SER A 384 39.17 -24.50 12.89
N LEU A 385 40.45 -24.39 12.52
CA LEU A 385 41.15 -25.29 11.62
C LEU A 385 40.78 -26.74 11.92
N LEU A 386 40.42 -27.46 10.87
CA LEU A 386 40.40 -28.92 10.84
C LEU A 386 41.71 -29.44 11.44
N VAL A 387 41.59 -30.13 12.58
CA VAL A 387 42.68 -30.88 13.19
C VAL A 387 43.00 -32.03 12.24
N SER A 388 44.17 -31.94 11.60
CA SER A 388 44.80 -33.06 10.92
C SER A 388 45.12 -34.14 11.95
N PHE A 389 44.47 -35.29 11.87
CA PHE A 389 44.94 -36.51 12.51
C PHE A 389 45.82 -37.26 11.50
N GLU A 390 47.14 -37.16 11.65
CA GLU A 390 48.04 -38.25 11.28
C GLU A 390 48.20 -39.13 12.53
N GLY A 391 47.99 -40.44 12.34
CA GLY A 391 48.12 -41.50 13.34
C GLY A 391 47.80 -42.84 12.72
#